data_AF-A0A0C1ECL3-F1
#
_entry.id   AF-A0A0C1ECL3-F1
#
_cell.length_a   1.000
_cell.length_b   1.000
_cell.length_c   1.000
_cell.angle_alpha   90.00
_cell.angle_beta   90.00
_cell.angle_gamma   90.00
#
_symmetry.space_group_name_H-M   'P 1'
#
loop_
_entity.id
_entity.type
_entity.pdbx_description
1 polymer ?
#
loop_
_entity_poly.entity_id
_entity_poly.type
_entity_poly.pdbx_seq_one_letter_code
_entity_poly.pdbx_strand_id
1 'polypeptide(L)'
;MDDFPRLLNIQRRLIKAISEAEREIRAAKLSNDDPRGWQYVRYNFLCLGDSIAFLYMDRFALKLTYFDVDTENPKQSGGFITDKVGHANEVSFLEDALSHNVPAVLCDITNVLRYGDICLLGDSDPVPIEIKSSKTTDRRGKRQKSKLKTLNSFLTSDRGDGFRGLPGTTFRTAFSVPPRSYSDQLQEAIARANSIGSSSFEVDGCLKVAVIMEEDPDYDALFGGFGSSRVLVNAVNQIKTNKLWGCYYPFPLTLSEPMHFERFVRGEIHIFTLLDLDAFEDNLAPEGTRLSLDADENHIQCSIHFSNLFADDQEAYFIIGDHMMCRIWTDFLCPSWIVQNSVNSVTNNAETIWEAADPP
;
A
#
# COMPACT_ATOMS: atom_id res chain seq x y z
N MET A 1 10.71 -7.09 15.88
CA MET A 1 12.09 -6.57 15.86
C MET A 1 12.24 -5.81 17.17
N ASP A 2 13.06 -6.31 18.08
CA ASP A 2 13.02 -5.84 19.48
C ASP A 2 14.26 -4.98 19.84
N ASP A 3 15.03 -4.59 18.82
CA ASP A 3 16.19 -3.71 18.94
C ASP A 3 15.77 -2.23 18.77
N PHE A 4 15.13 -1.70 19.81
CA PHE A 4 14.66 -0.31 19.82
C PHE A 4 15.76 0.75 19.71
N PRO A 5 16.97 0.58 20.29
CA PRO A 5 18.10 1.48 20.05
C PRO A 5 18.49 1.57 18.58
N ARG A 6 18.52 0.42 17.87
CA ARG A 6 18.77 0.40 16.42
C ARG A 6 17.62 1.05 15.65
N LEU A 7 16.36 0.80 16.05
CA LEU A 7 15.20 1.45 15.43
C LEU A 7 15.28 2.97 15.53
N LEU A 8 15.61 3.51 16.72
CA LEU A 8 15.82 4.94 16.92
C LEU A 8 16.96 5.48 16.03
N ASN A 9 18.07 4.74 15.93
CA ASN A 9 19.19 5.12 15.07
C ASN A 9 18.78 5.21 13.59
N ILE A 10 18.03 4.22 13.10
CA ILE A 10 17.49 4.21 11.73
C ILE A 10 16.61 5.43 11.49
N GLN A 11 15.67 5.72 12.40
CA GLN A 11 14.79 6.88 12.27
C GLN A 11 15.58 8.20 12.26
N ARG A 12 16.59 8.37 13.13
CA ARG A 12 17.46 9.55 13.11
C ARG A 12 18.21 9.73 11.78
N ARG A 13 18.67 8.63 11.17
CA ARG A 13 19.31 8.66 9.85
C ARG A 13 18.32 9.06 8.75
N LEU A 14 17.10 8.53 8.79
CA LEU A 14 16.02 8.90 7.86
C LEU A 14 15.65 10.38 7.99
N ILE A 15 15.46 10.89 9.21
CA ILE A 15 15.19 12.32 9.46
C ILE A 15 16.27 13.19 8.81
N LYS A 16 17.55 12.85 9.01
CA LYS A 16 18.67 13.58 8.41
C LYS A 16 18.60 13.58 6.88
N ALA A 17 18.42 12.42 6.27
CA ALA A 17 18.38 12.25 4.81
C ALA A 17 17.16 12.95 4.17
N ILE A 18 15.98 12.83 4.78
CA ILE A 18 14.76 13.53 4.36
C ILE A 18 14.96 15.03 4.48
N SER A 19 15.52 15.51 5.60
CA SER A 19 15.78 16.93 5.82
C SER A 19 16.76 17.52 4.79
N GLU A 20 17.74 16.72 4.37
CA GLU A 20 18.67 17.10 3.30
C GLU A 20 17.95 17.25 1.97
N ALA A 21 17.18 16.24 1.54
CA ALA A 21 16.37 16.34 0.34
C ALA A 21 15.38 17.51 0.38
N GLU A 22 14.78 17.80 1.54
CA GLU A 22 13.89 18.96 1.72
C GLU A 22 14.60 20.31 1.55
N ARG A 23 15.83 20.46 2.06
CA ARG A 23 16.64 21.67 1.83
C ARG A 23 16.93 21.88 0.35
N GLU A 24 17.27 20.81 -0.36
CA GLU A 24 17.52 20.86 -1.80
C GLU A 24 16.25 21.19 -2.60
N ILE A 25 15.10 20.64 -2.21
CA ILE A 25 13.81 21.03 -2.81
C ILE A 25 13.53 22.53 -2.59
N ARG A 26 13.81 23.08 -1.40
CA ARG A 26 13.66 24.51 -1.13
C ARG A 26 14.63 25.34 -1.96
N ALA A 27 15.90 24.95 -2.01
CA ALA A 27 16.93 25.63 -2.78
C ALA A 27 16.54 25.72 -4.26
N ALA A 28 16.15 24.59 -4.88
CA ALA A 28 15.69 24.54 -6.27
C ALA A 28 14.48 25.46 -6.50
N LYS A 29 13.50 25.47 -5.59
CA LYS A 29 12.34 26.37 -5.69
C LYS A 29 12.72 27.85 -5.59
N LEU A 30 13.69 28.20 -4.74
CA LEU A 30 14.16 29.57 -4.57
C LEU A 30 14.99 30.05 -5.77
N SER A 31 15.73 29.14 -6.43
CA SER A 31 16.47 29.43 -7.67
C SER A 31 15.62 29.31 -8.94
N ASN A 32 14.34 28.94 -8.83
CA ASN A 32 13.43 28.67 -9.95
C ASN A 32 13.89 27.49 -10.85
N ASP A 33 14.62 26.54 -10.26
CA ASP A 33 14.98 25.25 -10.86
C ASP A 33 13.89 24.17 -10.61
N ASP A 34 13.97 23.05 -11.33
CA ASP A 34 13.02 21.94 -11.20
C ASP A 34 13.28 21.09 -9.92
N PRO A 35 12.37 21.07 -8.94
CA PRO A 35 12.56 20.31 -7.71
C PRO A 35 12.23 18.81 -7.83
N ARG A 36 11.74 18.32 -8.97
CA ARG A 36 11.18 16.96 -9.11
C ARG A 36 12.19 15.86 -8.78
N GLY A 37 13.48 16.05 -9.12
CA GLY A 37 14.54 15.09 -8.78
C GLY A 37 14.68 14.89 -7.27
N TRP A 38 14.77 15.98 -6.51
CA TRP A 38 14.86 15.91 -5.05
C TRP A 38 13.56 15.46 -4.38
N GLN A 39 12.39 15.76 -4.97
CA GLN A 39 11.12 15.19 -4.52
C GLN A 39 11.09 13.67 -4.67
N TYR A 40 11.67 13.13 -5.75
CA TYR A 40 11.82 11.70 -5.95
C TYR A 40 12.78 11.08 -4.92
N VAL A 41 13.93 11.72 -4.65
CA VAL A 41 14.84 11.29 -3.58
C VAL A 41 14.14 11.25 -2.22
N ARG A 42 13.45 12.34 -1.84
CA ARG A 42 12.66 12.41 -0.60
C ARG A 42 11.64 11.27 -0.51
N TYR A 43 10.91 11.02 -1.60
CA TYR A 43 9.90 9.97 -1.66
C TYR A 43 10.47 8.58 -1.36
N ASN A 44 11.63 8.23 -1.91
CA ASN A 44 12.26 6.93 -1.66
C ASN A 44 12.74 6.79 -0.21
N PHE A 45 13.22 7.88 0.43
CA PHE A 45 13.51 7.84 1.87
C PHE A 45 12.25 7.65 2.72
N LEU A 46 11.12 8.25 2.32
CA LEU A 46 9.84 7.99 2.98
C LEU A 46 9.38 6.54 2.79
N CYS A 47 9.64 5.91 1.63
CA CYS A 47 9.37 4.48 1.43
C CYS A 47 10.21 3.59 2.36
N LEU A 48 11.43 3.99 2.71
CA LEU A 48 12.22 3.30 3.75
C LEU A 48 11.62 3.50 5.15
N GLY A 49 11.00 4.66 5.41
CA GLY A 49 10.25 4.88 6.64
C GLY A 49 8.95 4.07 6.69
N ASP A 50 8.26 3.89 5.56
CA ASP A 50 7.10 2.99 5.44
C ASP A 50 7.50 1.58 5.87
N SER A 51 8.68 1.08 5.47
CA SER A 51 9.20 -0.23 5.91
C SER A 51 9.22 -0.39 7.44
N ILE A 52 9.46 0.68 8.21
CA ILE A 52 9.41 0.60 9.68
C ILE A 52 7.99 0.26 10.14
N ALA A 53 6.98 0.96 9.63
CA ALA A 53 5.59 0.68 10.00
C ALA A 53 5.17 -0.74 9.63
N PHE A 54 5.51 -1.18 8.41
CA PHE A 54 5.16 -2.50 7.89
C PHE A 54 5.90 -3.68 8.56
N LEU A 55 6.99 -3.42 9.31
CA LEU A 55 7.66 -4.45 10.11
C LEU A 55 6.90 -4.81 11.40
N TYR A 56 6.00 -3.93 11.87
CA TYR A 56 5.26 -4.13 13.12
C TYR A 56 3.76 -4.28 12.90
N MET A 57 3.22 -3.74 11.82
CA MET A 57 1.78 -3.68 11.57
C MET A 57 1.36 -4.49 10.36
N ASP A 58 0.14 -5.02 10.42
CA ASP A 58 -0.51 -5.59 9.25
C ASP A 58 -0.67 -4.53 8.14
N ARG A 59 -0.34 -4.94 6.91
CA ARG A 59 -0.31 -4.06 5.73
C ARG A 59 -1.68 -3.47 5.38
N PHE A 60 -2.77 -4.14 5.77
CA PHE A 60 -4.13 -3.69 5.49
C PHE A 60 -4.65 -2.78 6.61
N ALA A 61 -4.20 -2.98 7.85
CA ALA A 61 -4.43 -2.01 8.92
C ALA A 61 -3.76 -0.65 8.61
N LEU A 62 -2.53 -0.64 8.13
CA LEU A 62 -1.82 0.59 7.74
C LEU A 62 -2.50 1.36 6.60
N LYS A 63 -3.24 0.68 5.70
CA LYS A 63 -4.05 1.35 4.67
C LYS A 63 -5.04 2.34 5.29
N LEU A 64 -5.53 2.09 6.50
CA LEU A 64 -6.53 2.92 7.16
C LEU A 64 -5.98 4.29 7.57
N THR A 65 -4.67 4.42 7.78
CA THR A 65 -4.01 5.68 8.12
C THR A 65 -3.65 6.55 6.91
N TYR A 66 -3.81 6.02 5.69
CA TYR A 66 -3.42 6.72 4.47
C TYR A 66 -4.53 7.62 3.90
N PHE A 67 -5.77 7.16 3.98
CA PHE A 67 -6.93 7.84 3.38
C PHE A 67 -7.59 8.82 4.35
N ASP A 68 -8.29 9.81 3.82
CA ASP A 68 -9.07 10.71 4.65
C ASP A 68 -10.31 9.97 5.23
N VAL A 69 -10.68 10.24 6.47
CA VAL A 69 -11.88 9.62 7.08
C VAL A 69 -13.18 10.15 6.50
N ASP A 70 -13.15 11.31 5.83
CA ASP A 70 -14.35 11.96 5.27
C ASP A 70 -14.47 11.71 3.75
N THR A 71 -13.42 11.23 3.08
CA THR A 71 -13.40 11.04 1.61
C THR A 71 -12.54 9.84 1.22
N GLU A 72 -12.82 9.21 0.08
CA GLU A 72 -12.00 8.13 -0.49
C GLU A 72 -10.59 8.58 -0.92
N ASN A 73 -10.31 9.88 -0.92
CA ASN A 73 -9.02 10.42 -1.33
C ASN A 73 -7.92 10.15 -0.30
N PRO A 74 -6.65 10.00 -0.76
CA PRO A 74 -5.50 10.03 0.12
C PRO A 74 -5.51 11.30 0.99
N LYS A 75 -5.32 11.14 2.29
CA LYS A 75 -5.17 12.29 3.19
C LYS A 75 -3.97 13.11 2.77
N GLN A 76 -4.01 14.43 2.89
CA GLN A 76 -2.86 15.26 2.59
C GLN A 76 -1.63 14.81 3.42
N SER A 77 -0.47 14.66 2.78
CA SER A 77 0.77 14.29 3.46
C SER A 77 1.21 15.37 4.45
N GLY A 78 2.05 14.97 5.42
CA GLY A 78 2.80 15.90 6.25
C GLY A 78 3.62 16.89 5.40
N GLY A 79 3.80 18.10 5.94
CA GLY A 79 4.69 19.10 5.36
C GLY A 79 6.17 18.73 5.56
N PHE A 80 7.07 19.68 5.28
CA PHE A 80 8.51 19.46 5.52
C PHE A 80 8.80 19.33 7.01
N ILE A 81 9.68 18.38 7.37
CA ILE A 81 10.17 18.20 8.74
C ILE A 81 11.06 19.39 9.15
N THR A 82 11.82 19.90 8.19
CA THR A 82 12.72 21.04 8.39
C THR A 82 11.98 22.31 8.85
N ASP A 83 12.50 22.96 9.90
CA ASP A 83 12.02 24.20 10.54
C ASP A 83 10.81 24.07 11.48
N LYS A 84 10.41 22.84 11.83
CA LYS A 84 9.36 22.63 12.84
C LYS A 84 9.94 22.77 14.26
N VAL A 85 9.66 23.90 14.92
CA VAL A 85 9.97 24.11 16.35
C VAL A 85 9.36 23.00 17.25
N GLY A 86 8.24 22.39 16.82
CA GLY A 86 7.58 21.27 17.51
C GLY A 86 8.29 19.92 17.41
N HIS A 87 9.24 19.77 16.48
CA HIS A 87 9.83 18.47 16.16
C HIS A 87 10.65 17.87 17.31
N ALA A 88 11.26 18.70 18.15
CA ALA A 88 11.99 18.22 19.33
C ALA A 88 11.08 17.47 20.33
N ASN A 89 9.83 17.91 20.49
CA ASN A 89 8.87 17.23 21.36
C ASN A 89 8.41 15.90 20.75
N GLU A 90 8.26 15.85 19.43
CA GLU A 90 7.95 14.61 18.70
C GLU A 90 9.09 13.59 18.86
N VAL A 91 10.34 14.01 18.66
CA VAL A 91 11.50 13.12 18.85
C VAL A 91 11.64 12.67 20.31
N SER A 92 11.40 13.56 21.28
CA SER A 92 11.42 13.20 22.70
C SER A 92 10.38 12.14 23.05
N PHE A 93 9.15 12.28 22.54
CA PHE A 93 8.10 11.28 22.76
C PHE A 93 8.41 9.95 22.05
N LEU A 94 9.00 10.00 20.85
CA LEU A 94 9.47 8.79 20.17
C LEU A 94 10.50 8.04 21.03
N GLU A 95 11.49 8.76 21.57
CA GLU A 95 12.52 8.18 22.44
C GLU A 95 11.91 7.57 23.72
N ASP A 96 10.95 8.26 24.32
CA ASP A 96 10.22 7.78 25.49
C ASP A 96 9.46 6.47 25.19
N ALA A 97 8.68 6.42 24.10
CA ALA A 97 7.96 5.21 23.69
C ALA A 97 8.90 4.02 23.46
N LEU A 98 9.99 4.24 22.72
CA LEU A 98 10.99 3.22 22.45
C LEU A 98 11.72 2.74 23.71
N SER A 99 11.99 3.64 24.67
CA SER A 99 12.59 3.29 25.95
C SER A 99 11.67 2.45 26.84
N HIS A 100 10.36 2.52 26.61
CA HIS A 100 9.34 1.69 27.26
C HIS A 100 8.96 0.45 26.45
N ASN A 101 9.80 0.04 25.49
CA ASN A 101 9.59 -1.12 24.63
C ASN A 101 8.32 -1.07 23.76
N VAL A 102 7.84 0.14 23.46
CA VAL A 102 6.73 0.33 22.52
C VAL A 102 7.33 0.71 21.17
N PRO A 103 7.24 -0.14 20.13
CA PRO A 103 7.67 0.26 18.80
C PRO A 103 6.85 1.48 18.35
N ALA A 104 7.52 2.49 17.83
CA ALA A 104 6.90 3.74 17.43
C ALA A 104 7.67 4.34 16.26
N VAL A 105 6.97 5.13 15.45
CA VAL A 105 7.54 5.80 14.28
C VAL A 105 6.97 7.21 14.14
N LEU A 106 7.80 8.16 13.71
CA LEU A 106 7.33 9.49 13.32
C LEU A 106 6.51 9.40 12.03
N CYS A 107 5.32 9.99 12.01
CA CYS A 107 4.47 9.93 10.82
C CYS A 107 5.08 10.68 9.63
N ASP A 108 5.78 11.80 9.89
CA ASP A 108 6.41 12.63 8.86
C ASP A 108 7.55 11.93 8.09
N ILE A 109 8.11 10.84 8.60
CA ILE A 109 9.14 10.06 7.89
C ILE A 109 8.55 8.93 7.04
N THR A 110 7.23 8.86 6.88
CA THR A 110 6.53 7.82 6.11
C THR A 110 5.63 8.45 5.04
N ASN A 111 5.26 7.70 4.01
CA ASN A 111 4.16 8.06 3.11
C ASN A 111 2.80 7.53 3.59
N VAL A 112 2.80 6.42 4.34
CA VAL A 112 1.60 5.65 4.71
C VAL A 112 0.86 6.20 5.95
N LEU A 113 1.59 6.66 6.96
CA LEU A 113 1.00 7.17 8.20
C LEU A 113 0.71 8.67 8.05
N ARG A 114 -0.54 9.01 7.77
CA ARG A 114 -0.95 10.41 7.52
C ARG A 114 -1.75 11.05 8.65
N TYR A 115 -1.91 10.36 9.78
CA TYR A 115 -2.55 10.87 10.99
C TYR A 115 -1.57 10.92 12.15
N GLY A 116 -1.71 11.94 13.00
CA GLY A 116 -0.82 12.14 14.13
C GLY A 116 0.58 12.60 13.72
N ASP A 117 1.38 12.89 14.73
CA ASP A 117 2.80 13.23 14.59
C ASP A 117 3.67 11.98 14.82
N ILE A 118 3.20 11.06 15.67
CA ILE A 118 3.81 9.76 15.97
C ILE A 118 2.74 8.68 15.88
N CYS A 119 3.13 7.48 15.47
CA CYS A 119 2.29 6.29 15.54
C CYS A 119 2.94 5.25 16.43
N LEU A 120 2.20 4.77 17.44
CA LEU A 120 2.59 3.59 18.21
C LEU A 120 2.19 2.34 17.45
N LEU A 121 3.08 1.35 17.48
CA LEU A 121 3.02 0.14 16.69
C LEU A 121 3.02 -1.15 17.54
N GLY A 122 2.69 -1.04 18.83
CA GLY A 122 2.86 -2.13 19.81
C GLY A 122 1.65 -3.06 19.97
N ASP A 123 0.55 -2.79 19.25
CA ASP A 123 -0.68 -3.58 19.29
C ASP A 123 -1.03 -4.10 17.88
N SER A 124 -2.18 -4.73 17.72
CA SER A 124 -2.71 -5.22 16.44
C SER A 124 -3.02 -4.12 15.42
N ASP A 125 -3.37 -2.91 15.89
CA ASP A 125 -3.70 -1.77 15.06
C ASP A 125 -2.79 -0.56 15.32
N PRO A 126 -2.52 0.28 14.30
CA PRO A 126 -1.73 1.49 14.48
C PRO A 126 -2.48 2.48 15.39
N VAL A 127 -1.74 3.09 16.33
CA VAL A 127 -2.28 4.12 17.23
C VAL A 127 -1.61 5.45 16.94
N PRO A 128 -2.17 6.30 16.05
CA PRO A 128 -1.61 7.61 15.77
C PRO A 128 -1.90 8.57 16.93
N ILE A 129 -0.90 9.36 17.29
CA ILE A 129 -0.90 10.31 18.40
C ILE A 129 -0.52 11.68 17.86
N GLU A 130 -1.35 12.67 18.16
CA GLU A 130 -1.07 14.07 17.88
C GLU A 130 -0.43 14.73 19.12
N ILE A 131 0.75 15.29 18.96
CA ILE A 131 1.50 15.95 20.04
C ILE A 131 1.17 17.44 20.02
N LYS A 132 0.76 17.97 21.18
CA LYS A 132 0.48 19.40 21.34
C LYS A 132 1.38 19.99 22.40
N SER A 133 2.10 21.06 22.03
CA SER A 133 2.90 21.87 22.94
C SER A 133 2.07 22.93 23.69
N SER A 134 0.86 23.26 23.21
CA SER A 134 -0.01 24.28 23.81
C SER A 134 -1.38 23.73 24.19
N LYS A 135 -1.98 24.32 25.24
CA LYS A 135 -3.32 23.94 25.73
C LYS A 135 -4.46 24.49 24.87
N THR A 136 -4.19 25.47 24.02
CA THR A 136 -5.20 26.16 23.20
C THR A 136 -5.34 25.46 21.85
N THR A 137 -6.52 24.88 21.57
CA THR A 137 -6.79 24.24 20.28
C THR A 137 -7.52 25.19 19.35
N ASP A 138 -6.84 25.57 18.26
CA ASP A 138 -7.43 26.31 17.15
C ASP A 138 -8.41 25.43 16.35
N ARG A 139 -9.11 26.04 15.37
CA ARG A 139 -10.08 25.32 14.52
C ARG A 139 -9.43 24.14 13.78
N ARG A 140 -8.16 24.29 13.37
CA ARG A 140 -7.39 23.24 12.69
C ARG A 140 -7.14 22.05 13.62
N GLY A 141 -6.65 22.30 14.83
CA GLY A 141 -6.40 21.27 15.83
C GLY A 141 -7.67 20.53 16.25
N LYS A 142 -8.81 21.21 16.35
CA LYS A 142 -10.12 20.57 16.58
C LYS A 142 -10.49 19.62 15.45
N ARG A 143 -10.28 20.01 14.18
CA ARG A 143 -10.55 19.16 13.01
C ARG A 143 -9.64 17.92 13.00
N GLN A 144 -8.34 18.10 13.22
CA GLN A 144 -7.39 16.97 13.30
C GLN A 144 -7.78 15.97 14.39
N LYS A 145 -8.12 16.47 15.60
CA LYS A 145 -8.59 15.65 16.71
C LYS A 145 -9.88 14.89 16.38
N SER A 146 -10.83 15.53 15.71
CA SER A 146 -12.08 14.87 15.28
C SER A 146 -11.83 13.75 14.28
N LYS A 147 -10.96 13.98 13.30
CA LYS A 147 -10.63 12.96 12.30
C LYS A 147 -9.88 11.77 12.92
N LEU A 148 -8.91 12.06 13.80
CA LEU A 148 -8.19 11.03 14.54
C LEU A 148 -9.12 10.21 15.43
N LYS A 149 -10.08 10.85 16.11
CA LYS A 149 -11.12 10.15 16.87
C LYS A 149 -11.95 9.22 15.98
N THR A 150 -12.33 9.68 14.78
CA THR A 150 -13.11 8.89 13.83
C THR A 150 -12.33 7.66 13.36
N LEU A 151 -11.05 7.83 13.02
CA LEU A 151 -10.16 6.72 12.65
C LEU A 151 -10.02 5.71 13.79
N ASN A 152 -9.72 6.18 15.01
CA ASN A 152 -9.56 5.30 16.17
C ASN A 152 -10.85 4.55 16.50
N SER A 153 -12.01 5.22 16.41
CA SER A 153 -13.30 4.57 16.57
C SER A 153 -13.48 3.45 15.54
N PHE A 154 -13.20 3.70 14.26
CA PHE A 154 -13.29 2.68 13.22
C PHE A 154 -12.34 1.50 13.45
N LEU A 155 -11.09 1.76 13.81
CA LEU A 155 -10.10 0.71 14.13
C LEU A 155 -10.52 -0.14 15.34
N THR A 156 -11.13 0.48 16.36
CA THR A 156 -11.55 -0.24 17.57
C THR A 156 -12.87 -1.01 17.38
N SER A 157 -13.81 -0.50 16.57
CA SER A 157 -15.15 -1.09 16.43
C SER A 157 -15.35 -1.92 15.17
N ASP A 158 -14.38 -1.97 14.25
CA ASP A 158 -14.47 -2.66 12.96
C ASP A 158 -15.68 -2.27 12.10
N ARG A 159 -16.25 -1.10 12.39
CA ARG A 159 -17.50 -0.62 11.80
C ARG A 159 -17.51 0.90 11.77
N GLY A 160 -18.00 1.47 10.67
CA GLY A 160 -18.28 2.91 10.59
C GLY A 160 -19.32 3.24 9.52
N ASP A 161 -20.29 4.08 9.89
CA ASP A 161 -21.29 4.59 8.96
C ASP A 161 -20.77 5.85 8.27
N GLY A 162 -20.97 5.97 6.96
CA GLY A 162 -20.47 7.13 6.21
C GLY A 162 -18.94 7.18 6.12
N PHE A 163 -18.23 6.09 6.45
CA PHE A 163 -16.78 6.10 6.56
C PHE A 163 -16.15 6.38 5.18
N ARG A 164 -15.20 7.33 5.14
CA ARG A 164 -14.59 7.85 3.89
C ARG A 164 -15.59 8.49 2.93
N GLY A 165 -16.74 8.94 3.43
CA GLY A 165 -17.78 9.54 2.60
C GLY A 165 -18.58 8.53 1.77
N LEU A 166 -18.35 7.23 1.97
CA LEU A 166 -19.13 6.18 1.33
C LEU A 166 -20.52 6.07 1.97
N PRO A 167 -21.59 5.94 1.19
CA PRO A 167 -22.91 5.69 1.74
C PRO A 167 -22.96 4.32 2.44
N GLY A 168 -23.83 4.20 3.45
CA GLY A 168 -24.04 2.97 4.19
C GLY A 168 -22.99 2.70 5.29
N THR A 169 -22.89 1.43 5.68
CA THR A 169 -21.98 0.95 6.73
C THR A 169 -20.78 0.27 6.10
N THR A 170 -19.59 0.67 6.51
CA THR A 170 -18.34 -0.03 6.20
C THR A 170 -17.96 -0.95 7.35
N PHE A 171 -17.61 -2.19 7.01
CA PHE A 171 -17.08 -3.18 7.95
C PHE A 171 -15.60 -3.45 7.67
N ARG A 172 -14.82 -3.64 8.73
CA ARG A 172 -13.48 -4.20 8.64
C ARG A 172 -13.55 -5.67 9.03
N THR A 173 -13.11 -6.54 8.14
CA THR A 173 -13.10 -7.98 8.39
C THR A 173 -11.69 -8.50 8.31
N ALA A 174 -11.35 -9.43 9.19
CA ALA A 174 -10.09 -10.14 9.11
C ALA A 174 -10.08 -11.08 7.90
N PHE A 175 -8.94 -11.21 7.24
CA PHE A 175 -8.78 -12.19 6.17
C PHE A 175 -8.83 -13.60 6.72
N SER A 176 -9.54 -14.47 6.01
CA SER A 176 -9.67 -15.88 6.40
C SER A 176 -8.42 -16.69 6.08
N VAL A 177 -7.57 -16.18 5.19
CA VAL A 177 -6.30 -16.81 4.77
C VAL A 177 -5.18 -15.77 4.72
N PRO A 178 -3.96 -16.10 5.21
CA PRO A 178 -2.82 -15.18 5.13
C PRO A 178 -2.49 -14.78 3.69
N PRO A 179 -2.01 -13.55 3.44
CA PRO A 179 -1.57 -13.09 2.12
C PRO A 179 -0.56 -14.01 1.47
N ARG A 180 -0.82 -14.44 0.23
CA ARG A 180 0.14 -15.15 -0.60
C ARG A 180 0.75 -14.17 -1.60
N SER A 181 2.06 -13.98 -1.54
CA SER A 181 2.80 -13.18 -2.52
C SER A 181 3.65 -14.04 -3.44
N TYR A 182 3.96 -13.50 -4.62
CA TYR A 182 4.93 -14.04 -5.56
C TYR A 182 6.30 -13.31 -5.44
N SER A 183 6.55 -12.64 -4.32
CA SER A 183 7.78 -11.86 -4.08
C SER A 183 9.05 -12.71 -4.19
N ASP A 184 9.00 -13.97 -3.76
CA ASP A 184 10.16 -14.88 -3.85
C ASP A 184 10.50 -15.20 -5.31
N GLN A 185 9.49 -15.49 -6.13
CA GLN A 185 9.65 -15.71 -7.58
C GLN A 185 10.19 -14.46 -8.28
N LEU A 186 9.73 -13.27 -7.86
CA LEU A 186 10.26 -12.01 -8.35
C LEU A 186 11.75 -11.84 -8.00
N GLN A 187 12.14 -12.15 -6.77
CA GLN A 187 13.54 -12.04 -6.33
C GLN A 187 14.45 -13.04 -7.08
N GLU A 188 13.97 -14.26 -7.34
CA GLU A 188 14.66 -15.23 -8.20
C GLU A 188 14.78 -14.73 -9.65
N ALA A 189 13.74 -14.10 -10.19
CA ALA A 189 13.78 -13.49 -11.52
C ALA A 189 14.78 -12.33 -11.58
N ILE A 190 14.83 -11.48 -10.55
CA ILE A 190 15.83 -10.40 -10.44
C ILE A 190 17.25 -10.97 -10.41
N ALA A 191 17.50 -12.01 -9.60
CA ALA A 191 18.81 -12.66 -9.54
C ALA A 191 19.23 -13.28 -10.89
N ARG A 192 18.27 -13.89 -11.61
CA ARG A 192 18.50 -14.43 -12.96
C ARG A 192 18.79 -13.32 -13.96
N ALA A 193 17.93 -12.31 -14.05
CA ALA A 193 18.10 -11.19 -14.96
C ALA A 193 19.43 -10.44 -14.72
N ASN A 194 19.91 -10.39 -13.48
CA ASN A 194 21.24 -9.85 -13.18
C ASN A 194 22.39 -10.62 -13.86
N SER A 195 22.20 -11.91 -14.15
CA SER A 195 23.21 -12.76 -14.79
C SER A 195 23.09 -12.81 -16.31
N ILE A 196 21.86 -12.72 -16.85
CA ILE A 196 21.58 -12.98 -18.27
C ILE A 196 20.85 -11.83 -18.99
N GLY A 197 20.70 -10.65 -18.36
CA GLY A 197 20.10 -9.46 -18.94
C GLY A 197 18.60 -9.31 -18.66
N SER A 198 17.82 -10.38 -18.83
CA SER A 198 16.39 -10.38 -18.55
C SER A 198 15.86 -11.75 -18.12
N SER A 199 14.68 -11.79 -17.49
CA SER A 199 13.99 -13.04 -17.19
C SER A 199 12.49 -12.82 -17.01
N SER A 200 11.69 -13.88 -17.14
CA SER A 200 10.25 -13.84 -16.87
C SER A 200 9.75 -15.11 -16.18
N PHE A 201 8.57 -15.02 -15.58
CA PHE A 201 7.85 -16.13 -14.97
C PHE A 201 6.34 -15.86 -14.98
N GLU A 202 5.56 -16.90 -14.74
CA GLU A 202 4.10 -16.84 -14.70
C GLU A 202 3.57 -17.15 -13.30
N VAL A 203 2.47 -16.50 -12.94
CA VAL A 203 1.75 -16.65 -11.67
C VAL A 203 0.30 -16.97 -11.98
N ASP A 204 -0.21 -18.03 -11.35
CA ASP A 204 -1.61 -18.48 -11.43
C ASP A 204 -2.16 -18.69 -12.86
N GLY A 205 -1.28 -18.86 -13.86
CA GLY A 205 -1.65 -19.07 -15.26
C GLY A 205 -2.30 -17.86 -15.95
N CYS A 206 -2.33 -16.69 -15.31
CA CYS A 206 -2.96 -15.48 -15.85
C CYS A 206 -2.09 -14.23 -15.74
N LEU A 207 -0.96 -14.27 -15.03
CA LEU A 207 -0.06 -13.13 -14.85
C LEU A 207 1.35 -13.51 -15.28
N LYS A 208 1.89 -12.80 -16.27
CA LYS A 208 3.31 -12.87 -16.63
C LYS A 208 4.06 -11.69 -16.03
N VAL A 209 5.18 -11.97 -15.38
CA VAL A 209 6.07 -10.96 -14.81
C VAL A 209 7.40 -11.04 -15.54
N ALA A 210 7.87 -9.91 -16.07
CA ALA A 210 9.17 -9.79 -16.72
C ALA A 210 10.05 -8.79 -15.98
N VAL A 211 11.32 -9.16 -15.80
CA VAL A 211 12.38 -8.35 -15.22
C VAL A 211 13.44 -8.11 -16.29
N ILE A 212 13.73 -6.85 -16.58
CA ILE A 212 14.65 -6.41 -17.64
C ILE A 212 15.73 -5.52 -17.02
N MET A 213 16.99 -5.84 -17.27
CA MET A 213 18.17 -5.06 -16.85
C MET A 213 19.13 -4.75 -18.01
N GLU A 214 18.84 -5.27 -19.21
CA GLU A 214 19.61 -5.04 -20.43
C GLU A 214 18.98 -3.94 -21.31
N GLU A 215 19.77 -3.37 -22.22
CA GLU A 215 19.31 -2.31 -23.13
C GLU A 215 18.45 -2.85 -24.27
N ASP A 216 18.79 -4.02 -24.82
CA ASP A 216 18.12 -4.64 -25.98
C ASP A 216 17.55 -6.03 -25.62
N PRO A 217 16.43 -6.09 -24.88
CA PRO A 217 15.83 -7.36 -24.46
C PRO A 217 15.13 -8.10 -25.61
N ASP A 218 15.17 -9.43 -25.58
CA ASP A 218 14.37 -10.29 -26.45
C ASP A 218 12.90 -10.30 -25.98
N TYR A 219 12.10 -9.38 -26.51
CA TYR A 219 10.69 -9.26 -26.16
C TYR A 219 9.85 -10.47 -26.53
N ASP A 220 10.20 -11.19 -27.60
CA ASP A 220 9.49 -12.41 -27.99
C ASP A 220 9.78 -13.53 -26.98
N ALA A 221 11.01 -13.65 -26.48
CA ALA A 221 11.31 -14.58 -25.38
C ALA A 221 10.61 -14.19 -24.07
N LEU A 222 10.51 -12.89 -23.77
CA LEU A 222 9.90 -12.40 -22.52
C LEU A 222 8.37 -12.48 -22.52
N PHE A 223 7.73 -12.20 -23.66
CA PHE A 223 6.28 -11.99 -23.74
C PHE A 223 5.58 -12.85 -24.80
N GLY A 224 6.32 -13.42 -25.75
CA GLY A 224 5.77 -14.21 -26.84
C GLY A 224 4.90 -15.37 -26.37
N GLY A 225 3.77 -15.55 -27.05
CA GLY A 225 2.81 -16.62 -26.78
C GLY A 225 2.01 -16.48 -25.48
N PHE A 226 2.21 -15.40 -24.71
CA PHE A 226 1.43 -15.13 -23.50
C PHE A 226 0.23 -14.24 -23.80
N GLY A 227 -0.91 -14.58 -23.21
CA GLY A 227 -2.10 -13.75 -23.19
C GLY A 227 -3.07 -14.01 -24.34
N SER A 228 -4.35 -13.73 -24.08
CA SER A 228 -5.41 -13.62 -25.06
C SER A 228 -5.44 -12.24 -25.74
N SER A 229 -6.56 -11.88 -26.38
CA SER A 229 -6.81 -10.51 -26.85
C SER A 229 -7.03 -9.48 -25.74
N ARG A 230 -7.31 -9.91 -24.50
CA ARG A 230 -7.59 -9.04 -23.34
C ARG A 230 -6.44 -9.10 -22.34
N VAL A 231 -5.37 -8.34 -22.62
CA VAL A 231 -4.19 -8.25 -21.74
C VAL A 231 -4.03 -6.84 -21.19
N LEU A 232 -3.94 -6.73 -19.87
CA LEU A 232 -3.58 -5.50 -19.17
C LEU A 232 -2.08 -5.48 -18.89
N VAL A 233 -1.39 -4.44 -19.37
CA VAL A 233 0.05 -4.25 -19.15
C VAL A 233 0.26 -3.20 -18.07
N ASN A 234 1.07 -3.53 -17.06
CA ASN A 234 1.51 -2.58 -16.05
C ASN A 234 3.04 -2.50 -15.97
N ALA A 235 3.56 -1.28 -15.96
CA ALA A 235 4.95 -1.01 -15.66
C ALA A 235 5.09 -0.62 -14.19
N VAL A 236 5.53 -1.53 -13.34
CA VAL A 236 5.69 -1.32 -11.89
C VAL A 236 6.60 -0.11 -11.60
N ASN A 237 7.60 0.09 -12.46
CA ASN A 237 8.50 1.25 -12.41
C ASN A 237 7.76 2.59 -12.54
N GLN A 238 6.67 2.67 -13.30
CA GLN A 238 5.88 3.89 -13.44
C GLN A 238 5.19 4.25 -12.13
N ILE A 239 4.68 3.26 -11.38
CA ILE A 239 4.09 3.47 -10.05
C ILE A 239 5.12 4.12 -9.11
N LYS A 240 6.34 3.58 -9.07
CA LYS A 240 7.46 4.15 -8.31
C LYS A 240 7.83 5.57 -8.78
N THR A 241 8.09 5.76 -10.07
CA THR A 241 8.56 7.03 -10.64
C THR A 241 7.54 8.15 -10.45
N ASN A 242 6.26 7.83 -10.58
CA ASN A 242 5.15 8.76 -10.37
C ASN A 242 4.82 8.98 -8.89
N LYS A 243 5.53 8.32 -7.97
CA LYS A 243 5.36 8.43 -6.51
C LYS A 243 3.98 7.96 -6.04
N LEU A 244 3.45 6.92 -6.68
CA LEU A 244 2.08 6.41 -6.48
C LEU A 244 2.01 5.16 -5.60
N TRP A 245 3.12 4.69 -5.02
CA TRP A 245 3.16 3.50 -4.15
C TRP A 245 2.30 3.64 -2.88
N GLY A 246 2.05 4.87 -2.43
CA GLY A 246 1.02 5.18 -1.43
C GLY A 246 1.04 4.35 -0.15
N CYS A 247 0.05 3.45 -0.02
CA CYS A 247 -0.21 2.61 1.15
C CYS A 247 0.06 1.12 0.92
N TYR A 248 0.75 0.79 -0.17
CA TYR A 248 1.06 -0.57 -0.55
C TYR A 248 2.34 -1.05 0.12
N TYR A 249 2.55 -2.37 0.10
CA TYR A 249 3.71 -3.00 0.72
C TYR A 249 5.00 -2.39 0.17
N PRO A 250 5.89 -1.87 1.03
CA PRO A 250 7.00 -1.06 0.57
C PRO A 250 7.97 -1.90 -0.25
N PHE A 251 8.26 -1.45 -1.48
CA PHE A 251 9.23 -2.12 -2.34
C PHE A 251 10.64 -2.27 -1.72
N PRO A 252 11.13 -1.42 -0.78
CA PRO A 252 12.35 -1.74 -0.05
C PRO A 252 12.29 -3.03 0.79
N LEU A 253 11.10 -3.45 1.25
CA LEU A 253 10.94 -4.74 1.94
C LEU A 253 10.80 -5.90 0.95
N THR A 254 10.24 -5.65 -0.24
CA THR A 254 10.19 -6.68 -1.30
C THR A 254 11.58 -6.92 -1.87
N LEU A 255 12.29 -5.86 -2.23
CA LEU A 255 13.65 -5.86 -2.76
C LEU A 255 14.64 -5.77 -1.60
N SER A 256 14.63 -6.77 -0.73
CA SER A 256 15.36 -6.76 0.54
C SER A 256 16.89 -6.77 0.40
N GLU A 257 17.41 -7.20 -0.76
CA GLU A 257 18.83 -7.06 -1.11
C GLU A 257 19.13 -5.58 -1.43
N PRO A 258 20.00 -4.89 -0.66
CA PRO A 258 20.23 -3.45 -0.82
C PRO A 258 20.60 -3.02 -2.24
N MET A 259 21.37 -3.85 -2.95
CA MET A 259 21.76 -3.57 -4.33
C MET A 259 20.55 -3.63 -5.28
N HIS A 260 19.62 -4.57 -5.09
CA HIS A 260 18.40 -4.64 -5.91
C HIS A 260 17.53 -3.40 -5.70
N PHE A 261 17.35 -2.98 -4.44
CA PHE A 261 16.63 -1.74 -4.12
C PHE A 261 17.27 -0.52 -4.80
N GLU A 262 18.60 -0.34 -4.64
CA GLU A 262 19.32 0.79 -5.23
C GLU A 262 19.15 0.87 -6.75
N ARG A 263 19.35 -0.27 -7.43
CA ARG A 263 19.22 -0.37 -8.89
C ARG A 263 17.79 -0.17 -9.37
N PHE A 264 16.79 -0.68 -8.65
CA PHE A 264 15.39 -0.42 -8.94
C PHE A 264 15.04 1.08 -8.79
N VAL A 265 15.54 1.75 -7.74
CA VAL A 265 15.36 3.19 -7.55
C VAL A 265 16.00 3.99 -8.68
N ARG A 266 17.20 3.61 -9.12
CA ARG A 266 17.90 4.24 -10.26
C ARG A 266 17.28 3.96 -11.62
N GLY A 267 16.38 2.98 -11.71
CA GLY A 267 15.75 2.58 -12.97
C GLY A 267 16.63 1.65 -13.80
N GLU A 268 17.52 0.89 -13.17
CA GLU A 268 18.36 -0.14 -13.81
C GLU A 268 17.70 -1.53 -13.76
N ILE A 269 16.59 -1.66 -13.02
CA ILE A 269 15.74 -2.84 -12.99
C ILE A 269 14.36 -2.40 -13.42
N HIS A 270 13.87 -2.93 -14.53
CA HIS A 270 12.52 -2.70 -15.04
C HIS A 270 11.65 -3.93 -14.80
N ILE A 271 10.50 -3.74 -14.17
CA ILE A 271 9.53 -4.79 -13.89
C ILE A 271 8.24 -4.47 -14.65
N PHE A 272 7.86 -5.37 -15.55
CA PHE A 272 6.61 -5.32 -16.29
C PHE A 272 5.75 -6.51 -15.90
N THR A 273 4.44 -6.29 -15.87
CA THR A 273 3.46 -7.35 -15.64
C THR A 273 2.41 -7.32 -16.74
N LEU A 274 2.03 -8.48 -17.25
CA LEU A 274 0.97 -8.68 -18.22
C LEU A 274 -0.08 -9.57 -17.55
N LEU A 275 -1.28 -9.05 -17.35
CA LEU A 275 -2.41 -9.80 -16.82
C LEU A 275 -3.36 -10.15 -17.96
N ASP A 276 -3.49 -11.44 -18.26
CA ASP A 276 -4.52 -11.96 -19.16
C ASP A 276 -5.84 -12.02 -18.40
N LEU A 277 -6.81 -11.19 -18.83
CA LEU A 277 -8.09 -11.04 -18.16
C LEU A 277 -9.00 -12.26 -18.39
N ASP A 278 -8.93 -12.88 -19.57
CA ASP A 278 -9.73 -14.08 -19.87
C ASP A 278 -9.21 -15.26 -19.05
N ALA A 279 -7.88 -15.46 -19.04
CA ALA A 279 -7.27 -16.51 -18.24
C ALA A 279 -7.48 -16.29 -16.73
N PHE A 280 -7.54 -15.04 -16.26
CA PHE A 280 -7.89 -14.74 -14.87
C PHE A 280 -9.32 -15.16 -14.56
N GLU A 281 -10.28 -14.78 -15.40
CA GLU A 281 -11.70 -15.13 -15.24
C GLU A 281 -11.91 -16.65 -15.24
N ASP A 282 -11.26 -17.36 -16.16
CA ASP A 282 -11.40 -18.81 -16.36
C ASP A 282 -10.65 -19.64 -15.31
N ASN A 283 -9.41 -19.28 -14.98
CA ASN A 283 -8.55 -20.12 -14.13
C ASN A 283 -8.81 -19.91 -12.64
N LEU A 284 -9.33 -18.74 -12.24
CA LEU A 284 -9.37 -18.34 -10.83
C LEU A 284 -10.75 -18.38 -10.20
N ALA A 285 -11.82 -18.59 -10.98
CA ALA A 285 -13.18 -18.66 -10.46
C ALA A 285 -13.37 -19.87 -9.51
N PRO A 286 -13.63 -19.65 -8.20
CA PRO A 286 -13.95 -20.76 -7.32
C PRO A 286 -15.30 -21.41 -7.69
N GLU A 287 -15.49 -22.64 -7.23
CA GLU A 287 -16.74 -23.38 -7.47
C GLU A 287 -17.97 -22.58 -7.01
N GLY A 288 -19.01 -22.53 -7.86
CA GLY A 288 -20.23 -21.77 -7.58
C GLY A 288 -20.12 -20.26 -7.78
N THR A 289 -19.02 -19.78 -8.40
CA THR A 289 -18.84 -18.37 -8.73
C THR A 289 -18.54 -18.15 -10.20
N ARG A 290 -18.78 -16.94 -10.68
CA ARG A 290 -18.33 -16.44 -11.98
C ARG A 290 -17.64 -15.10 -11.79
N LEU A 291 -16.47 -14.95 -12.38
CA LEU A 291 -15.70 -13.70 -12.35
C LEU A 291 -15.95 -12.89 -13.63
N SER A 292 -15.85 -11.57 -13.50
CA SER A 292 -15.81 -10.64 -14.63
C SER A 292 -14.88 -9.49 -14.28
N LEU A 293 -13.81 -9.34 -15.05
CA LEU A 293 -12.86 -8.24 -14.92
C LEU A 293 -13.25 -7.10 -15.85
N ASP A 294 -13.35 -5.91 -15.27
CA ASP A 294 -13.38 -4.66 -16.00
C ASP A 294 -12.09 -3.89 -15.71
N ALA A 295 -11.37 -3.54 -16.78
CA ALA A 295 -10.08 -2.90 -16.64
C ALA A 295 -9.78 -1.95 -17.81
N ASP A 296 -9.18 -0.82 -17.46
CA ASP A 296 -8.57 0.12 -18.38
C ASP A 296 -7.14 0.49 -17.91
N GLU A 297 -6.56 1.53 -18.51
CA GLU A 297 -5.22 2.01 -18.15
C GLU A 297 -5.09 2.54 -16.72
N ASN A 298 -6.20 2.94 -16.08
CA ASN A 298 -6.24 3.63 -14.79
C ASN A 298 -6.98 2.83 -13.70
N HIS A 299 -7.81 1.86 -14.08
CA HIS A 299 -8.69 1.13 -13.17
C HIS A 299 -8.73 -0.35 -13.46
N ILE A 300 -8.86 -1.16 -12.41
CA ILE A 300 -9.14 -2.59 -12.49
C ILE A 300 -10.11 -3.01 -11.38
N GLN A 301 -11.18 -3.69 -11.74
CA GLN A 301 -12.14 -4.23 -10.78
C GLN A 301 -12.57 -5.64 -11.19
N CYS A 302 -12.88 -6.47 -10.20
CA CYS A 302 -13.40 -7.82 -10.44
C CYS A 302 -14.79 -7.94 -9.80
N SER A 303 -15.80 -8.18 -10.63
CA SER A 303 -17.12 -8.58 -10.16
C SER A 303 -17.13 -10.09 -9.91
N ILE A 304 -17.67 -10.49 -8.75
CA ILE A 304 -17.88 -11.88 -8.36
C ILE A 304 -19.39 -12.11 -8.29
N HIS A 305 -19.90 -12.94 -9.20
CA HIS A 305 -21.28 -13.42 -9.15
C HIS A 305 -21.33 -14.75 -8.39
N PHE A 306 -22.31 -14.91 -7.50
CA PHE A 306 -22.49 -16.13 -6.70
C PHE A 306 -23.75 -16.85 -7.14
N SER A 307 -23.64 -18.09 -7.59
CA SER A 307 -24.80 -18.83 -8.11
C SER A 307 -25.80 -19.22 -7.02
N ASN A 308 -25.33 -19.40 -5.77
CA ASN A 308 -26.10 -20.04 -4.69
C ASN A 308 -26.15 -19.22 -3.39
N LEU A 309 -25.52 -18.04 -3.33
CA LEU A 309 -25.39 -17.30 -2.06
C LEU A 309 -26.62 -16.44 -1.77
N PHE A 310 -27.28 -15.91 -2.80
CA PHE A 310 -28.48 -15.09 -2.69
C PHE A 310 -29.60 -15.75 -3.49
N ALA A 311 -30.38 -16.61 -2.83
CA ALA A 311 -31.41 -17.43 -3.48
C ALA A 311 -32.45 -16.59 -4.24
N ASP A 312 -32.69 -15.36 -3.79
CA ASP A 312 -33.68 -14.43 -4.36
C ASP A 312 -33.11 -13.53 -5.46
N ASP A 313 -31.79 -13.49 -5.66
CA ASP A 313 -31.12 -12.69 -6.69
C ASP A 313 -29.87 -13.39 -7.23
N GLN A 314 -30.04 -14.09 -8.35
CA GLN A 314 -28.95 -14.81 -9.05
C GLN A 314 -27.97 -13.87 -9.77
N GLU A 315 -28.31 -12.58 -9.91
CA GLU A 315 -27.43 -11.58 -10.52
C GLU A 315 -26.66 -10.77 -9.48
N ALA A 316 -26.92 -10.97 -8.18
CA ALA A 316 -26.19 -10.34 -7.10
C ALA A 316 -24.68 -10.57 -7.24
N TYR A 317 -23.93 -9.49 -7.14
CA TYR A 317 -22.48 -9.50 -7.32
C TYR A 317 -21.77 -8.64 -6.29
N PHE A 318 -20.51 -8.98 -6.05
CA PHE A 318 -19.60 -8.23 -5.18
C PHE A 318 -18.43 -7.75 -6.01
N ILE A 319 -17.97 -6.53 -5.74
CA ILE A 319 -16.82 -5.95 -6.42
C ILE A 319 -15.58 -6.06 -5.55
N ILE A 320 -14.54 -6.71 -6.07
CA ILE A 320 -13.17 -6.49 -5.61
C ILE A 320 -12.72 -5.14 -6.17
N GLY A 321 -12.66 -4.13 -5.30
CA GLY A 321 -12.30 -2.78 -5.70
C GLY A 321 -10.83 -2.62 -6.12
N ASP A 322 -10.58 -1.55 -6.85
CA ASP A 322 -9.29 -1.21 -7.48
C ASP A 322 -8.09 -1.28 -6.53
N HIS A 323 -8.22 -0.74 -5.31
CA HIS A 323 -7.14 -0.80 -4.32
C HIS A 323 -6.74 -2.21 -3.86
N MET A 324 -7.62 -3.20 -3.99
CA MET A 324 -7.27 -4.60 -3.71
C MET A 324 -6.65 -5.23 -4.96
N MET A 325 -7.23 -4.99 -6.14
CA MET A 325 -6.70 -5.51 -7.41
C MET A 325 -5.28 -4.98 -7.73
N CYS A 326 -5.02 -3.69 -7.49
CA CYS A 326 -3.69 -3.08 -7.67
C CYS A 326 -2.59 -3.75 -6.84
N ARG A 327 -2.93 -4.48 -5.77
CA ARG A 327 -1.96 -5.20 -4.92
C ARG A 327 -1.31 -6.38 -5.63
N ILE A 328 -1.84 -6.81 -6.78
CA ILE A 328 -1.11 -7.69 -7.69
C ILE A 328 0.26 -7.06 -7.98
N TRP A 329 0.33 -5.77 -8.32
CA TRP A 329 1.58 -5.15 -8.78
C TRP A 329 2.38 -4.46 -7.68
N THR A 330 1.72 -3.98 -6.63
CA THR A 330 2.36 -3.13 -5.60
C THR A 330 2.72 -3.88 -4.33
N ASP A 331 1.98 -4.95 -4.03
CA ASP A 331 2.28 -5.88 -2.94
C ASP A 331 2.82 -7.23 -3.44
N PHE A 332 2.81 -7.44 -4.76
CA PHE A 332 3.17 -8.69 -5.42
C PHE A 332 2.30 -9.86 -4.93
N LEU A 333 1.00 -9.62 -4.71
CA LEU A 333 0.07 -10.67 -4.28
C LEU A 333 -0.37 -11.54 -5.44
N CYS A 334 -0.51 -12.84 -5.16
CA CYS A 334 -1.04 -13.79 -6.14
C CYS A 334 -2.50 -13.43 -6.51
N PRO A 335 -2.84 -13.35 -7.81
CA PRO A 335 -4.22 -13.18 -8.28
C PRO A 335 -5.21 -14.15 -7.61
N SER A 336 -4.85 -15.43 -7.52
CA SER A 336 -5.68 -16.48 -6.88
C SER A 336 -6.01 -16.16 -5.42
N TRP A 337 -5.05 -15.60 -4.67
CA TRP A 337 -5.28 -15.25 -3.27
C TRP A 337 -6.27 -14.10 -3.14
N ILE A 338 -6.18 -13.06 -3.99
CA ILE A 338 -7.09 -11.92 -3.97
C ILE A 338 -8.53 -12.39 -4.20
N VAL A 339 -8.75 -13.27 -5.18
CA VAL A 339 -10.07 -13.82 -5.49
C VAL A 339 -10.57 -14.69 -4.34
N GLN A 340 -9.79 -15.68 -3.90
CA GLN A 340 -10.22 -16.62 -2.85
C GLN A 340 -10.53 -15.90 -1.54
N ASN A 341 -9.70 -14.93 -1.16
CA ASN A 341 -9.90 -14.14 0.03
C ASN A 341 -11.19 -13.30 -0.05
N SER A 342 -11.48 -12.70 -1.22
CA SER A 342 -12.70 -11.94 -1.44
C SER A 342 -13.95 -12.80 -1.36
N VAL A 343 -13.92 -13.98 -1.99
CA VAL A 343 -15.00 -14.97 -1.92
C VAL A 343 -15.25 -15.43 -0.48
N ASN A 344 -14.18 -15.75 0.26
CA ASN A 344 -14.28 -16.15 1.66
C ASN A 344 -14.85 -15.01 2.52
N SER A 345 -14.41 -13.77 2.29
CA SER A 345 -14.90 -12.61 3.03
C SER A 345 -16.41 -12.41 2.83
N VAL A 346 -16.89 -12.48 1.59
CA VAL A 346 -18.33 -12.35 1.30
C VAL A 346 -19.11 -13.52 1.93
N THR A 347 -18.66 -14.75 1.71
CA THR A 347 -19.35 -15.95 2.21
C THR A 347 -19.44 -15.97 3.74
N ASN A 348 -18.35 -15.61 4.43
CA ASN A 348 -18.29 -15.61 5.89
C ASN A 348 -19.09 -14.46 6.53
N ASN A 349 -19.46 -13.44 5.76
CA ASN A 349 -20.21 -12.27 6.24
C ASN A 349 -21.59 -12.14 5.57
N ALA A 350 -22.06 -13.19 4.87
CA ALA A 350 -23.27 -13.13 4.06
C ALA A 350 -24.52 -12.69 4.86
N GLU A 351 -24.69 -13.21 6.08
CA GLU A 351 -25.80 -12.84 6.97
C GLU A 351 -25.76 -11.35 7.33
N THR A 352 -24.59 -10.84 7.75
CA THR A 352 -24.41 -9.42 8.10
C THR A 352 -24.61 -8.51 6.90
N ILE A 353 -24.19 -8.94 5.71
CA ILE A 353 -24.40 -8.19 4.46
C ILE A 353 -25.90 -8.13 4.13
N TRP A 354 -26.60 -9.25 4.30
CA TRP A 354 -28.04 -9.33 4.03
C TRP A 354 -28.84 -8.42 4.98
N GLU A 355 -28.56 -8.46 6.29
CA GLU A 355 -29.18 -7.57 7.28
C GLU A 355 -28.92 -6.08 6.99
N ALA A 356 -27.76 -5.74 6.42
CA ALA A 356 -27.42 -4.37 6.07
C ALA A 356 -28.09 -3.88 4.77
N ALA A 357 -28.37 -4.79 3.84
CA ALA A 357 -29.01 -4.48 2.56
C ALA A 357 -30.52 -4.25 2.69
N ASP A 358 -31.17 -4.89 3.68
CA ASP A 358 -32.62 -4.81 3.91
C ASP A 358 -32.91 -4.51 5.40
N PRO A 359 -32.73 -3.24 5.85
CA PRO A 359 -32.96 -2.89 7.25
C PRO A 359 -34.45 -3.03 7.61
N PRO A 360 -34.77 -3.56 8.81
CA PRO A 360 -36.14 -3.87 9.23
C PRO A 360 -37.08 -2.65 9.36
#